data_AF-A0A0J0YKB0-F1
#
_entry.id   AF-A0A0J0YKB0-F1
#
_cell.length_a   1.000
_cell.length_b   1.000
_cell.length_c   1.000
_cell.angle_alpha   90.00
_cell.angle_beta   90.00
_cell.angle_gamma   90.00
#
_symmetry.space_group_name_H-M   'P 1'
#
loop_
_entity.id
_entity.type
_entity.pdbx_description
1 polymer ?
#
loop_
_entity_poly.entity_id
_entity_poly.type
_entity_poly.pdbx_seq_one_letter_code
_entity_poly.pdbx_strand_id
1 'polypeptide(L)'
;MRTKLIFTSLILALTFISCKKEVSKEEIKPIEVETNKNNFQVTLTAIVKTDDNFQLYYSQDEYDVPYKEENSVWVAVKANDNPQDIVFNLPEDVIPNYLRIDFGTNEAQKEVTVKNFKMKYFSKSFEAKDSLFFNYFIPNDCVKILDKKNSVVQNIKSQKGIYDPLFYSEKALYDQIQLIVK
;
A
#
# COMPACT_ATOMS: atom_id res chain seq x y z
N MET A 1 62.43 -32.64 -50.14
CA MET A 1 62.06 -34.02 -49.76
C MET A 1 60.83 -33.94 -48.87
N ARG A 2 59.70 -34.46 -49.35
CA ARG A 2 58.36 -34.21 -48.79
C ARG A 2 57.95 -35.34 -47.84
N THR A 3 57.18 -34.93 -46.85
CA THR A 3 56.83 -35.59 -45.60
C THR A 3 55.81 -36.73 -45.76
N LYS A 4 55.71 -37.50 -44.67
CA LYS A 4 55.19 -38.85 -44.50
C LYS A 4 53.68 -38.92 -44.18
N LEU A 5 53.12 -40.09 -44.52
CA LEU A 5 52.10 -40.91 -43.83
C LEU A 5 50.67 -40.37 -43.66
N ILE A 6 49.73 -41.05 -44.34
CA ILE A 6 48.30 -41.09 -44.03
C ILE A 6 47.99 -42.54 -43.66
N PHE A 7 47.56 -42.80 -42.42
CA PHE A 7 46.93 -44.06 -42.03
C PHE A 7 45.63 -43.73 -41.29
N THR A 8 44.53 -43.99 -41.97
CA THR A 8 43.15 -43.97 -41.48
C THR A 8 42.92 -45.22 -40.63
N SER A 9 42.56 -45.05 -39.36
CA SER A 9 41.93 -46.10 -38.56
C SER A 9 40.74 -45.52 -37.82
N LEU A 10 39.57 -46.07 -38.15
CA LEU A 10 38.24 -45.67 -37.72
C LEU A 10 38.01 -46.22 -36.30
N ILE A 11 38.21 -45.39 -35.29
CA ILE A 11 37.86 -45.71 -33.91
C ILE A 11 36.39 -45.36 -33.68
N LEU A 12 35.60 -46.42 -33.49
CA LEU A 12 34.21 -46.37 -33.07
C LEU A 12 34.15 -45.91 -31.60
N ALA A 13 33.89 -44.62 -31.37
CA ALA A 13 33.68 -44.09 -30.03
C ALA A 13 32.25 -44.43 -29.57
N LEU A 14 32.17 -45.37 -28.61
CA LEU A 14 30.98 -45.58 -27.80
C LEU A 14 30.74 -44.31 -26.97
N THR A 15 29.72 -43.55 -27.35
CA THR A 15 29.24 -42.43 -26.54
C THR A 15 28.50 -42.99 -25.33
N PHE A 16 29.09 -42.83 -24.15
CA PHE A 16 28.35 -42.97 -22.89
C PHE A 16 27.32 -41.85 -22.83
N ILE A 17 26.04 -42.20 -22.97
CA ILE A 17 24.91 -41.34 -22.64
C ILE A 17 24.90 -41.21 -21.11
N SER A 18 25.69 -40.27 -20.61
CA SER A 18 25.48 -39.73 -19.27
C SER A 18 24.34 -38.72 -19.39
N CYS A 19 23.13 -39.15 -19.05
CA CYS A 19 22.02 -38.25 -18.74
C CYS A 19 22.40 -37.43 -17.51
N LYS A 20 23.18 -36.37 -17.75
CA LYS A 20 23.22 -35.23 -16.85
C LYS A 20 21.83 -34.61 -16.94
N LYS A 21 21.00 -34.86 -15.93
CA LYS A 21 19.71 -34.20 -15.78
C LYS A 21 20.00 -32.71 -15.70
N GLU A 22 19.86 -32.03 -16.82
CA GLU A 22 19.83 -30.58 -16.88
C GLU A 22 18.61 -30.17 -16.06
N VAL A 23 18.87 -29.67 -14.85
CA VAL A 23 17.89 -28.85 -14.15
C VAL A 23 17.81 -27.59 -14.98
N SER A 24 16.83 -27.56 -15.87
CA SER A 24 16.33 -26.33 -16.45
C SER A 24 16.09 -25.38 -15.28
N LYS A 25 16.85 -24.29 -15.25
CA LYS A 25 16.46 -23.11 -14.50
C LYS A 25 15.17 -22.63 -15.16
N GLU A 26 14.05 -23.18 -14.71
CA GLU A 26 12.80 -22.45 -14.75
C GLU A 26 13.09 -21.15 -14.00
N GLU A 27 13.09 -20.05 -14.74
CA GLU A 27 12.81 -18.76 -14.14
C GLU A 27 11.56 -18.98 -13.31
N ILE A 28 11.73 -18.95 -11.99
CA ILE A 28 10.65 -18.68 -11.07
C ILE A 28 10.22 -17.26 -11.45
N LYS A 29 9.31 -17.15 -12.42
CA LYS A 29 8.40 -16.01 -12.44
C LYS A 29 7.89 -15.92 -11.01
N PRO A 30 7.95 -14.74 -10.36
CA PRO A 30 7.24 -14.56 -9.12
C PRO A 30 5.86 -15.13 -9.38
N ILE A 31 5.47 -16.13 -8.58
CA ILE A 31 4.06 -16.38 -8.40
C ILE A 31 3.59 -15.04 -7.88
N GLU A 32 3.02 -14.22 -8.76
CA GLU A 32 1.99 -13.28 -8.36
C GLU A 32 0.98 -14.18 -7.67
N VAL A 33 1.13 -14.28 -6.35
CA VAL A 33 0.01 -14.64 -5.52
C VAL A 33 -0.97 -13.54 -5.85
N GLU A 34 -1.91 -13.82 -6.75
CA GLU A 34 -3.18 -13.13 -6.74
C GLU A 34 -3.66 -13.26 -5.30
N THR A 35 -3.38 -12.26 -4.48
CA THR A 35 -4.14 -11.98 -3.29
C THR A 35 -5.48 -11.43 -3.77
N ASN A 36 -6.24 -12.24 -4.54
CA ASN A 36 -7.68 -12.11 -4.68
C ASN A 36 -8.33 -12.63 -3.39
N LYS A 37 -7.84 -12.14 -2.24
CA LYS A 37 -8.69 -12.05 -1.08
C LYS A 37 -9.57 -10.85 -1.35
N ASN A 38 -10.88 -11.06 -1.46
CA ASN A 38 -11.86 -10.01 -1.76
C ASN A 38 -12.06 -9.06 -0.57
N ASN A 39 -10.97 -8.64 0.04
CA ASN A 39 -10.97 -7.80 1.22
C ASN A 39 -11.22 -6.36 0.81
N PHE A 40 -11.81 -5.59 1.73
CA PHE A 40 -11.90 -4.16 1.59
C PHE A 40 -10.49 -3.56 1.64
N GLN A 41 -10.07 -2.90 0.57
CA GLN A 41 -8.75 -2.30 0.46
C GLN A 41 -8.87 -0.78 0.44
N VAL A 42 -8.03 -0.11 1.23
CA VAL A 42 -7.87 1.34 1.24
C VAL A 42 -6.48 1.67 0.76
N THR A 43 -6.36 2.57 -0.22
CA THR A 43 -5.09 3.07 -0.72
C THR A 43 -5.02 4.58 -0.56
N LEU A 44 -4.01 5.06 0.15
CA LEU A 44 -3.64 6.47 0.22
C LEU A 44 -2.40 6.68 -0.66
N THR A 45 -2.55 7.38 -1.78
CA THR A 45 -1.40 7.80 -2.59
C THR A 45 -0.90 9.13 -2.05
N ALA A 46 0.33 9.18 -1.54
CA ALA A 46 0.88 10.39 -0.92
C ALA A 46 2.38 10.57 -1.17
N ILE A 47 2.85 11.81 -1.04
CA ILE A 47 4.28 12.14 -0.91
C ILE A 47 4.55 12.29 0.58
N VAL A 48 5.47 11.48 1.11
CA VAL A 48 5.81 11.44 2.54
C VAL A 48 7.32 11.60 2.64
N LYS A 49 7.78 12.68 3.28
CA LYS A 49 9.20 13.11 3.20
C LYS A 49 10.10 12.56 4.31
N THR A 50 9.53 11.83 5.26
CA THR A 50 10.25 11.19 6.37
C THR A 50 9.69 9.79 6.58
N ASP A 51 10.57 8.85 6.91
CA ASP A 51 10.16 7.52 7.35
C ASP A 51 9.18 7.61 8.52
N ASP A 52 8.10 6.84 8.46
CA ASP A 52 7.02 6.88 9.45
C ASP A 52 6.23 5.56 9.47
N ASN A 53 5.27 5.45 10.38
CA ASN A 53 4.30 4.35 10.42
C ASN A 53 2.89 4.93 10.46
N PHE A 54 2.10 4.68 9.42
CA PHE A 54 0.71 5.12 9.35
C PHE A 54 -0.20 4.02 9.87
N GLN A 55 -1.32 4.40 10.45
CA GLN A 55 -2.34 3.48 10.95
C GLN A 55 -3.68 3.81 10.32
N LEU A 56 -4.43 2.78 9.92
CA LEU A 56 -5.82 2.90 9.53
C LEU A 56 -6.68 2.16 10.55
N TYR A 57 -7.54 2.86 11.25
CA TYR A 57 -8.61 2.24 12.02
C TYR A 57 -9.87 2.11 11.18
N TYR A 58 -10.66 1.09 11.50
CA TYR A 58 -11.98 0.88 10.95
C TYR A 58 -13.00 0.61 12.05
N SER A 59 -14.24 1.02 11.81
CA SER A 59 -15.38 0.70 12.68
C SER A 59 -16.53 0.15 11.84
N GLN A 60 -17.20 -0.88 12.35
CA GLN A 60 -18.48 -1.37 11.83
C GLN A 60 -19.67 -0.87 12.67
N ASP A 61 -19.37 -0.09 13.71
CA ASP A 61 -20.34 0.50 14.63
C ASP A 61 -20.82 1.87 14.11
N GLU A 62 -21.57 2.59 14.95
CA GLU A 62 -22.01 3.98 14.69
C GLU A 62 -20.85 4.99 14.80
N TYR A 63 -21.01 6.18 14.23
CA TYR A 63 -19.95 7.20 14.07
C TYR A 63 -19.26 7.61 15.38
N ASP A 64 -20.01 7.77 16.47
CA ASP A 64 -19.50 8.29 17.74
C ASP A 64 -18.85 7.21 18.64
N VAL A 65 -18.81 5.95 18.18
CA VAL A 65 -18.20 4.86 18.93
C VAL A 65 -16.67 4.97 18.82
N PRO A 66 -15.93 4.99 19.95
CA PRO A 66 -14.47 5.05 19.92
C PRO A 66 -13.86 3.89 19.13
N TYR A 67 -12.85 4.20 18.32
CA TYR A 67 -12.07 3.20 17.60
C TYR A 67 -11.31 2.29 18.59
N LYS A 68 -11.22 1.00 18.24
CA LYS A 68 -10.53 -0.03 19.01
C LYS A 68 -9.20 -0.38 18.34
N GLU A 69 -8.15 -0.57 19.12
CA GLU A 69 -6.80 -0.85 18.58
C GLU A 69 -6.76 -2.15 17.76
N GLU A 70 -7.50 -3.18 18.19
CA GLU A 70 -7.62 -4.43 17.45
C GLU A 70 -8.29 -4.27 16.07
N ASN A 71 -9.00 -3.17 15.85
CA ASN A 71 -9.64 -2.82 14.58
C ASN A 71 -8.79 -1.82 13.80
N SER A 72 -7.50 -2.13 13.62
CA SER A 72 -6.58 -1.27 12.91
C SER A 72 -5.54 -2.03 12.09
N VAL A 73 -4.94 -1.34 11.12
CA VAL A 73 -3.88 -1.84 10.26
C VAL A 73 -2.74 -0.84 10.22
N TRP A 74 -1.54 -1.28 10.59
CA TRP A 74 -0.32 -0.50 10.54
C TRP A 74 0.45 -0.74 9.23
N VAL A 75 0.98 0.33 8.65
CA VAL A 75 1.83 0.29 7.46
C VAL A 75 3.05 1.18 7.66
N ALA A 76 4.24 0.58 7.54
CA ALA A 76 5.49 1.34 7.50
C ALA A 76 5.59 2.10 6.17
N VAL A 77 5.88 3.40 6.24
CA VAL A 77 6.00 4.29 5.09
C VAL A 77 7.43 4.79 5.01
N LYS A 78 8.06 4.63 3.85
CA LYS A 78 9.41 5.15 3.59
C LYS A 78 9.36 6.53 2.99
N ALA A 79 10.32 7.37 3.35
CA ALA A 79 10.48 8.67 2.73
C ALA A 79 10.60 8.52 1.21
N ASN A 80 9.79 9.28 0.47
CA ASN A 80 9.83 9.32 -0.98
C ASN A 80 9.50 10.71 -1.48
N ASP A 81 10.30 11.21 -2.42
CA ASP A 81 10.04 12.50 -3.04
C ASP A 81 8.90 12.47 -4.06
N ASN A 82 8.57 11.28 -4.55
CA ASN A 82 7.49 11.03 -5.49
C ASN A 82 6.26 10.44 -4.77
N PRO A 83 5.07 10.54 -5.37
CA PRO A 83 3.88 9.87 -4.85
C PRO A 83 4.09 8.36 -4.75
N GLN A 84 3.70 7.78 -3.62
CA GLN A 84 3.73 6.34 -3.36
C GLN A 84 2.37 5.88 -2.83
N ASP A 85 2.02 4.63 -3.11
CA ASP A 85 0.81 4.01 -2.59
C ASP A 85 1.05 3.40 -1.21
N ILE A 86 0.26 3.83 -0.24
CA ILE A 86 0.19 3.28 1.11
C ILE A 86 -1.08 2.45 1.16
N VAL A 87 -0.93 1.12 1.17
CA VAL A 87 -2.05 0.17 1.00
C VAL A 87 -2.39 -0.48 2.33
N PHE A 88 -3.60 -0.25 2.81
CA PHE A 88 -4.17 -0.89 3.98
C PHE A 88 -5.16 -1.97 3.51
N ASN A 89 -4.84 -3.23 3.78
CA ASN A 89 -5.73 -4.36 3.53
C ASN A 89 -6.45 -4.68 4.83
N LEU A 90 -7.77 -4.46 4.87
CA LEU A 90 -8.56 -4.86 6.04
C LEU A 90 -8.63 -6.40 6.10
N PRO A 91 -8.95 -6.97 7.28
CA PRO A 91 -9.16 -8.41 7.40
C PRO A 91 -10.26 -8.91 6.46
N GLU A 92 -10.26 -10.22 6.24
CA GLU A 92 -11.28 -10.89 5.44
C GLU A 92 -12.67 -10.65 6.04
N ASP A 93 -13.68 -10.48 5.17
CA ASP A 93 -15.08 -10.20 5.53
C ASP A 93 -15.33 -8.92 6.35
N VAL A 94 -14.32 -8.07 6.57
CA VAL A 94 -14.49 -6.77 7.22
C VAL A 94 -14.90 -5.73 6.20
N ILE A 95 -16.07 -5.13 6.42
CA ILE A 95 -16.57 -3.96 5.70
C ILE A 95 -16.69 -2.80 6.70
N PRO A 96 -15.90 -1.72 6.54
CA PRO A 96 -15.97 -0.57 7.44
C PRO A 96 -17.21 0.28 7.16
N ASN A 97 -17.80 0.85 8.21
CA ASN A 97 -18.70 2.00 8.10
C ASN A 97 -17.92 3.32 8.18
N TYR A 98 -16.93 3.38 9.08
CA TYR A 98 -16.12 4.57 9.32
C TYR A 98 -14.64 4.22 9.38
N LEU A 99 -13.80 5.18 9.00
CA LEU A 99 -12.36 5.09 8.96
C LEU A 99 -11.72 6.25 9.74
N ARG A 100 -10.60 5.96 10.39
CA ARG A 100 -9.66 6.97 10.89
C ARG A 100 -8.28 6.69 10.34
N ILE A 101 -7.64 7.69 9.77
CA ILE A 101 -6.27 7.57 9.26
C ILE A 101 -5.35 8.40 10.15
N ASP A 102 -4.36 7.74 10.71
CA ASP A 102 -3.36 8.34 11.58
C ASP A 102 -2.11 8.58 10.74
N PHE A 103 -1.75 9.84 10.57
CA PHE A 103 -0.72 10.31 9.62
C PHE A 103 0.69 10.20 10.18
N GLY A 104 0.96 9.18 10.99
CA GLY A 104 2.29 8.90 11.51
C GLY A 104 2.45 9.09 13.01
N THR A 105 3.52 8.50 13.51
CA THR A 105 3.96 8.60 14.92
C THR A 105 5.29 9.34 15.05
N ASN A 106 5.96 9.63 13.92
CA ASN A 106 7.21 10.36 13.90
C ASN A 106 6.98 11.88 14.04
N GLU A 107 7.31 12.47 15.19
CA GLU A 107 7.16 13.92 15.42
C GLU A 107 8.02 14.79 14.47
N ALA A 108 9.07 14.23 13.86
CA ALA A 108 9.89 14.91 12.86
C ALA A 108 9.29 14.84 11.45
N GLN A 109 8.09 14.28 11.29
CA GLN A 109 7.41 14.20 10.01
C GLN A 109 7.24 15.59 9.41
N LYS A 110 7.64 15.72 8.16
CA LYS A 110 7.51 16.96 7.38
C LYS A 110 6.14 17.01 6.73
N GLU A 111 5.98 17.92 5.78
CA GLU A 111 4.77 18.03 4.99
C GLU A 111 4.44 16.71 4.29
N VAL A 112 3.16 16.33 4.35
CA VAL A 112 2.59 15.22 3.61
C VAL A 112 1.69 15.80 2.53
N THR A 113 1.87 15.34 1.29
CA THR A 113 0.99 15.72 0.18
C THR A 113 0.11 14.55 -0.23
N VAL A 114 -1.20 14.68 -0.04
CA VAL A 114 -2.16 13.65 -0.46
C VAL A 114 -2.47 13.83 -1.95
N LYS A 115 -2.29 12.79 -2.75
CA LYS A 115 -2.57 12.79 -4.20
C LYS A 115 -3.85 12.04 -4.53
N ASN A 116 -4.15 10.96 -3.81
CA ASN A 116 -5.38 10.20 -4.01
C ASN A 116 -5.75 9.44 -2.74
N PHE A 117 -7.05 9.25 -2.56
CA PHE A 117 -7.62 8.26 -1.65
C PHE A 117 -8.51 7.33 -2.46
N LYS A 118 -8.33 6.02 -2.29
CA LYS A 118 -9.08 5.00 -3.02
C LYS A 118 -9.59 3.93 -2.07
N MET A 119 -10.82 3.49 -2.30
CA MET A 119 -11.38 2.28 -1.70
C MET A 119 -11.70 1.29 -2.81
N LYS A 120 -11.43 0.02 -2.57
CA LYS A 120 -11.76 -1.08 -3.48
C LYS A 120 -12.41 -2.20 -2.69
N TYR A 121 -13.50 -2.73 -3.24
CA TYR A 121 -14.15 -3.94 -2.77
C TYR A 121 -14.63 -4.74 -3.97
N PHE A 122 -14.11 -5.96 -4.14
CA PHE A 122 -14.26 -6.76 -5.36
C PHE A 122 -13.95 -5.93 -6.63
N SER A 123 -14.93 -5.80 -7.54
CA SER A 123 -14.81 -5.08 -8.82
C SER A 123 -15.19 -3.61 -8.73
N LYS A 124 -15.69 -3.15 -7.58
CA LYS A 124 -16.11 -1.76 -7.37
C LYS A 124 -15.02 -0.97 -6.67
N SER A 125 -14.94 0.30 -7.03
CA SER A 125 -14.00 1.23 -6.40
C SER A 125 -14.55 2.64 -6.34
N PHE A 126 -14.07 3.39 -5.36
CA PHE A 126 -14.29 4.81 -5.20
C PHE A 126 -12.93 5.53 -5.13
N GLU A 127 -12.82 6.74 -5.69
CA GLU A 127 -11.61 7.56 -5.63
C GLU A 127 -11.92 9.03 -5.31
N ALA A 128 -11.07 9.64 -4.47
CA ALA A 128 -11.05 11.07 -4.16
C ALA A 128 -9.65 11.63 -4.39
N LYS A 129 -9.46 12.32 -5.52
CA LYS A 129 -8.17 12.86 -5.95
C LYS A 129 -7.87 14.24 -5.36
N ASP A 130 -6.60 14.46 -5.04
CA ASP A 130 -6.05 15.72 -4.53
C ASP A 130 -6.93 16.32 -3.42
N SER A 131 -7.43 17.56 -3.60
CA SER A 131 -8.22 18.29 -2.58
C SER A 131 -9.58 17.67 -2.26
N LEU A 132 -10.09 16.77 -3.10
CA LEU A 132 -11.35 16.07 -2.84
C LEU A 132 -11.27 15.20 -1.59
N PHE A 133 -10.07 14.81 -1.14
CA PHE A 133 -9.86 14.12 0.13
C PHE A 133 -10.56 14.82 1.31
N PHE A 134 -10.49 16.15 1.36
CA PHE A 134 -11.08 16.95 2.44
C PHE A 134 -12.61 17.05 2.39
N ASN A 135 -13.28 16.49 1.38
CA ASN A 135 -14.73 16.35 1.37
C ASN A 135 -15.19 15.12 2.17
N TYR A 136 -14.26 14.21 2.48
CA TYR A 136 -14.54 12.92 3.09
C TYR A 136 -13.85 12.74 4.43
N PHE A 137 -12.85 13.57 4.75
CA PHE A 137 -12.08 13.48 5.97
C PHE A 137 -11.91 14.85 6.64
N ILE A 138 -12.02 14.88 7.97
CA ILE A 138 -11.77 16.04 8.81
C ILE A 138 -10.54 15.79 9.69
N PRO A 139 -9.55 16.70 9.71
CA PRO A 139 -8.40 16.59 10.60
C PRO A 139 -8.76 16.94 12.05
N ASN A 140 -8.02 16.38 13.00
CA ASN A 140 -7.98 16.89 14.38
C ASN A 140 -7.01 18.09 14.52
N ASP A 141 -6.79 18.54 15.75
CA ASP A 141 -5.93 19.70 16.07
C ASP A 141 -4.42 19.42 15.99
N CYS A 142 -4.02 18.19 15.67
CA CYS A 142 -2.64 17.79 15.41
C CYS A 142 -2.30 17.81 13.92
N VAL A 143 -3.20 18.25 13.04
CA VAL A 143 -2.93 18.40 11.61
C VAL A 143 -3.25 19.82 11.14
N LYS A 144 -2.25 20.48 10.57
CA LYS A 144 -2.39 21.79 9.94
C LYS A 144 -2.48 21.63 8.42
N ILE A 145 -3.58 22.12 7.83
CA ILE A 145 -3.68 22.23 6.36
C ILE A 145 -2.85 23.45 5.93
N LEU A 146 -1.76 23.21 5.19
CA LEU A 146 -0.88 24.26 4.68
C LEU A 146 -1.37 24.79 3.33
N ASP A 147 -1.80 23.88 2.45
CA ASP A 147 -2.37 24.20 1.14
C ASP A 147 -3.50 23.22 0.82
N LYS A 148 -4.73 23.68 0.97
CA LYS A 148 -5.92 22.86 0.71
C LYS A 148 -6.07 22.48 -0.77
N LYS A 149 -5.66 23.34 -1.70
CA LYS A 149 -5.82 23.13 -3.14
C LYS A 149 -4.91 21.98 -3.62
N ASN A 150 -3.70 21.93 -3.09
CA ASN A 150 -2.69 20.93 -3.43
C ASN A 150 -2.62 19.79 -2.41
N SER A 151 -3.52 19.75 -1.43
CA SER A 151 -3.57 18.76 -0.34
C SER A 151 -2.27 18.59 0.43
N VAL A 152 -1.63 19.70 0.77
CA VAL A 152 -0.44 19.74 1.61
C VAL A 152 -0.85 19.95 3.05
N VAL A 153 -0.45 19.03 3.91
CA VAL A 153 -0.70 19.07 5.36
C VAL A 153 0.60 18.91 6.13
N GLN A 154 0.63 19.41 7.35
CA GLN A 154 1.75 19.27 8.27
C GLN A 154 1.22 18.74 9.59
N ASN A 155 1.82 17.64 10.06
CA ASN A 155 1.56 17.16 11.41
C ASN A 155 2.19 18.12 12.42
N ILE A 156 1.45 18.44 13.47
CA ILE A 156 1.86 19.37 14.52
C ILE A 156 1.47 18.79 15.88
N LYS A 157 2.09 19.30 16.95
CA LYS A 157 1.57 19.09 18.30
C LYS A 157 0.34 19.96 18.51
N SER A 158 -0.66 19.41 19.17
CA SER A 158 -1.78 20.17 19.74
C SER A 158 -1.28 21.23 20.73
N GLN A 159 -2.18 22.12 21.15
CA GLN A 159 -1.89 23.13 22.19
C GLN A 159 -1.44 22.52 23.52
N LYS A 160 -1.79 21.25 23.78
CA LYS A 160 -1.40 20.50 24.98
C LYS A 160 -0.07 19.76 24.83
N GLY A 161 0.61 19.91 23.69
CA GLY A 161 1.87 19.22 23.40
C GLY A 161 1.72 17.75 22.99
N ILE A 162 0.49 17.27 22.76
CA ILE A 162 0.22 15.92 22.28
C ILE A 162 0.47 15.88 20.77
N TYR A 163 1.18 14.86 20.30
CA TYR A 163 1.37 14.55 18.88
C TYR A 163 0.53 13.33 18.52
N ASP A 164 -0.57 13.56 17.80
CA ASP A 164 -1.48 12.50 17.38
C ASP A 164 -2.24 12.97 16.13
N PRO A 165 -1.62 12.97 14.94
CA PRO A 165 -2.19 13.56 13.72
C PRO A 165 -3.25 12.63 13.09
N LEU A 166 -4.53 13.00 13.20
CA LEU A 166 -5.66 12.14 12.83
C LEU A 166 -6.54 12.77 11.76
N PHE A 167 -7.08 11.93 10.88
CA PHE A 167 -8.19 12.25 9.99
C PHE A 167 -9.36 11.31 10.24
N TYR A 168 -10.54 11.85 10.53
CA TYR A 168 -11.77 11.10 10.71
C TYR A 168 -12.62 11.15 9.45
N SER A 169 -13.12 10.00 9.00
CA SER A 169 -14.03 9.93 7.84
C SER A 169 -15.40 10.50 8.18
N GLU A 170 -16.00 11.24 7.26
CA GLU A 170 -17.33 11.82 7.42
C GLU A 170 -18.45 10.94 6.84
N LYS A 171 -19.71 11.32 7.11
CA LYS A 171 -20.89 10.66 6.52
C LYS A 171 -20.80 10.53 4.99
N ALA A 172 -20.21 11.51 4.31
CA ALA A 172 -20.01 11.47 2.86
C ALA A 172 -19.18 10.25 2.43
N LEU A 173 -18.20 9.83 3.23
CA LEU A 173 -17.40 8.64 2.93
C LEU A 173 -18.19 7.37 3.23
N TYR A 174 -18.90 7.32 4.37
CA TYR A 174 -19.81 6.22 4.69
C TYR A 174 -20.77 5.95 3.52
N ASP A 175 -21.40 6.99 2.97
CA ASP A 175 -22.33 6.86 1.84
C ASP A 175 -21.63 6.24 0.60
N GLN A 176 -20.36 6.59 0.33
CA GLN A 176 -19.58 5.98 -0.75
C GLN A 176 -19.22 4.51 -0.46
N ILE A 177 -18.91 4.17 0.79
CA ILE A 177 -18.68 2.78 1.19
C ILE A 177 -19.94 1.94 0.90
N GLN A 178 -21.11 2.43 1.31
CA GLN A 178 -22.38 1.75 1.05
C GLN A 178 -22.69 1.56 -0.45
N LEU A 179 -22.14 2.40 -1.35
CA LEU A 179 -22.32 2.24 -2.79
C LEU A 179 -21.43 1.15 -3.39
N ILE A 180 -20.21 0.97 -2.86
CA ILE A 180 -19.25 0.00 -3.38
C ILE A 180 -19.42 -1.41 -2.81
N VAL A 181 -20.13 -1.57 -1.68
CA VAL A 181 -20.38 -2.88 -1.04
C VAL A 181 -21.76 -3.48 -1.32
N LYS A 182 -22.67 -2.69 -1.89
CA LYS A 182 -23.88 -3.20 -2.57
C LYS A 182 -23.49 -3.87 -3.88
#